data_AF-A0A7W1UTV9-F1
#
_entry.id   AF-A0A7W1UTV9-F1
#
_cell.length_a   1.000
_cell.length_b   1.000
_cell.length_c   1.000
_cell.angle_alpha   90.00
_cell.angle_beta   90.00
_cell.angle_gamma   90.00
#
_symmetry.space_group_name_H-M   'P 1'
#
loop_
_entity.id
_entity.type
_entity.pdbx_description
1 polymer ?
#
loop_
_entity_poly.entity_id
_entity_poly.type
_entity_poly.pdbx_seq_one_letter_code
_entity_poly.pdbx_strand_id
1 'polypeptide(L)'
;MTIEHDSGDHSDVDITASGDDRRIVQEMLGADGGNQRYRWIVADGIEYSTEYYDDREETTAAPLDPNYALAPFGEASAAVISALVEEADIVEVGDDTLRGVDTVHYRTTVADPRQSALAGLPRAQLGWFDLLFEDDYYRQDVQIDVWVGDNVIHRIRVASERPRAQVFEADFFDFDADITITPPTGPFARPIED
;
A
#
# COMPACT_ATOMS: atom_id res chain seq x y z
N MET A 1 8.31 -23.39 -19.20
CA MET A 1 8.90 -22.13 -19.69
C MET A 1 9.37 -21.41 -18.45
N THR A 2 10.67 -21.46 -18.20
CA THR A 2 11.30 -20.91 -17.01
C THR A 2 11.61 -19.45 -17.32
N ILE A 3 10.97 -18.53 -16.61
CA ILE A 3 11.37 -17.13 -16.60
C ILE A 3 12.27 -17.00 -15.37
N GLU A 4 13.56 -16.78 -15.63
CA GLU A 4 14.53 -16.40 -14.60
C GLU A 4 14.13 -15.00 -14.09
N HIS A 5 13.81 -14.91 -12.80
CA HIS A 5 13.53 -13.63 -12.14
C HIS A 5 14.88 -12.98 -11.82
N ASP A 6 15.14 -11.86 -12.49
CA ASP A 6 16.32 -11.03 -12.33
C ASP A 6 16.36 -10.45 -10.90
N SER A 7 17.57 -10.40 -10.37
CA SER A 7 17.99 -10.01 -9.02
C SER A 7 17.67 -8.55 -8.68
N GLY A 8 16.40 -8.24 -8.42
CA GLY A 8 15.96 -6.99 -7.79
C GLY A 8 15.74 -7.18 -6.28
N ASP A 9 15.90 -6.10 -5.52
CA ASP A 9 15.42 -6.07 -4.14
C ASP A 9 13.93 -6.44 -4.12
N HIS A 10 13.56 -7.38 -3.26
CA HIS A 10 12.18 -7.81 -3.09
C HIS A 10 11.70 -7.35 -1.72
N SER A 11 10.50 -6.76 -1.69
CA SER A 11 9.85 -6.31 -0.46
C SER A 11 8.49 -6.97 -0.37
N ASP A 12 8.27 -7.72 0.70
CA ASP A 12 6.94 -8.19 1.09
C ASP A 12 6.39 -7.25 2.17
N VAL A 13 5.14 -6.81 2.00
CA VAL A 13 4.47 -5.92 2.95
C VAL A 13 3.15 -6.54 3.37
N ASP A 14 3.03 -6.85 4.66
CA ASP A 14 1.79 -7.28 5.28
C ASP A 14 1.16 -6.10 6.03
N ILE A 15 -0.08 -5.77 5.69
CA ILE A 15 -0.84 -4.73 6.37
C ILE A 15 -2.07 -5.33 7.04
N THR A 16 -2.29 -4.97 8.29
CA THR A 16 -3.51 -5.24 9.04
C THR A 16 -4.04 -3.92 9.56
N ALA A 17 -5.31 -3.60 9.35
CA ALA A 17 -5.91 -2.34 9.77
C ALA A 17 -7.27 -2.56 10.44
N SER A 18 -7.61 -1.69 11.39
CA SER A 18 -8.88 -1.68 12.12
C SER A 18 -9.20 -0.24 12.53
N GLY A 19 -10.17 0.37 11.84
CA GLY A 19 -10.42 1.81 11.99
C GLY A 19 -9.19 2.64 11.60
N ASP A 20 -8.75 3.51 12.50
CA ASP A 20 -7.55 4.35 12.33
C ASP A 20 -6.25 3.61 12.72
N ASP A 21 -6.38 2.49 13.44
CA ASP A 21 -5.24 1.68 13.87
C ASP A 21 -4.77 0.79 12.72
N ARG A 22 -3.45 0.60 12.62
CA ARG A 22 -2.85 -0.26 11.61
C ARG A 22 -1.52 -0.84 12.06
N ARG A 23 -1.20 -2.00 11.55
CA ARG A 23 0.09 -2.66 11.66
C ARG A 23 0.59 -2.97 10.27
N ILE A 24 1.78 -2.50 9.96
CA ILE A 24 2.49 -2.74 8.72
C ILE A 24 3.76 -3.50 9.09
N VAL A 25 3.99 -4.64 8.45
CA VAL A 25 5.24 -5.39 8.54
C VAL A 25 5.82 -5.41 7.15
N GLN A 26 7.03 -4.91 7.00
CA GLN A 26 7.77 -4.95 5.75
C GLN A 26 9.03 -5.80 5.94
N GLU A 27 9.22 -6.78 5.06
CA GLU A 27 10.44 -7.59 4.99
C GLU A 27 11.13 -7.29 3.66
N MET A 28 12.36 -6.77 3.73
CA MET A 28 13.18 -6.43 2.56
C MET A 28 14.36 -7.39 2.46
N LEU A 29 14.45 -8.06 1.32
CA LEU A 29 15.59 -8.88 0.94
C LEU A 29 16.48 -8.08 -0.01
N GLY A 30 17.63 -7.64 0.50
CA GLY A 30 18.63 -6.94 -0.28
C GLY A 30 19.33 -7.87 -1.28
N ALA A 31 19.79 -7.32 -2.39
CA ALA A 31 20.54 -8.07 -3.43
C ALA A 31 21.82 -8.75 -2.93
N ASP A 32 22.35 -8.37 -1.75
CA ASP A 32 23.50 -8.99 -1.09
C ASP A 32 23.12 -10.16 -0.15
N GLY A 33 21.83 -10.48 -0.04
CA GLY A 33 21.31 -11.49 0.86
C GLY A 33 21.07 -10.99 2.29
N GLY A 34 21.26 -9.69 2.57
CA GLY A 34 20.85 -9.06 3.82
C GLY A 34 19.32 -9.04 3.93
N ASN A 35 18.79 -9.38 5.11
CA ASN A 35 17.37 -9.26 5.41
C ASN A 35 17.18 -8.11 6.40
N GLN A 36 16.40 -7.09 6.01
CA GLN A 36 15.97 -6.04 6.91
C GLN A 36 14.47 -6.16 7.11
N ARG A 37 14.05 -6.10 8.37
CA ARG A 37 12.63 -6.09 8.72
C ARG A 37 12.28 -4.77 9.38
N TYR A 38 11.13 -4.24 8.98
CA TYR A 38 10.51 -3.05 9.55
C TYR A 38 9.12 -3.42 10.05
N ARG A 39 8.73 -2.88 11.19
CA ARG A 39 7.36 -2.97 11.69
C ARG A 39 6.91 -1.58 12.10
N TRP A 40 5.87 -1.07 11.44
CA TRP A 40 5.15 0.13 11.85
C TRP A 40 3.83 -0.26 12.48
N ILE A 41 3.52 0.31 13.65
CA ILE A 41 2.22 0.18 14.28
C ILE A 41 1.69 1.58 14.53
N VAL A 42 0.50 1.89 14.04
CA VAL A 42 -0.26 3.06 14.47
C VAL A 42 -1.36 2.56 15.39
N ALA A 43 -1.36 3.05 16.63
CA ALA A 43 -2.39 2.76 17.61
C ALA A 43 -2.63 4.01 18.47
N ASP A 44 -3.90 4.37 18.66
CA ASP A 44 -4.29 5.54 19.47
C ASP A 44 -3.62 6.86 19.01
N GLY A 45 -3.39 7.01 17.70
CA GLY A 45 -2.74 8.20 17.11
C GLY A 45 -1.22 8.28 17.34
N ILE A 46 -0.60 7.24 17.87
CA ILE A 46 0.85 7.11 18.03
C ILE A 46 1.39 6.14 16.99
N GLU A 47 2.41 6.56 16.26
CA GLU A 47 3.22 5.71 15.39
C GLU A 47 4.39 5.12 16.17
N TYR A 48 4.49 3.80 16.14
CA TYR A 48 5.60 3.02 16.65
C TYR A 48 6.36 2.44 15.46
N SER A 49 7.65 2.76 15.34
CA SER A 49 8.54 2.15 14.33
C SER A 49 9.48 1.18 15.02
N THR A 50 9.55 -0.06 14.55
CA THR A 50 10.51 -1.05 15.00
C THR A 50 11.42 -1.45 13.84
N GLU A 51 12.72 -1.24 14.01
CA GLU A 51 13.75 -1.67 13.06
C GLU A 51 14.50 -2.87 13.64
N TYR A 52 14.70 -3.90 12.81
CA TYR A 52 15.46 -5.09 13.17
C TYR A 52 16.78 -5.10 12.41
N TYR A 53 17.89 -5.04 13.15
CA TYR A 53 19.26 -5.09 12.61
C TYR A 53 20.00 -6.28 13.20
N ASP A 54 20.19 -7.34 12.42
CA ASP A 54 20.85 -8.60 12.83
C ASP A 54 20.36 -9.13 14.20
N ASP A 55 20.99 -8.67 15.30
CA ASP A 55 20.73 -9.05 16.69
C ASP A 55 20.07 -7.95 17.56
N ARG A 56 19.60 -6.85 16.96
CA ARG A 56 19.01 -5.70 17.68
C ARG A 56 17.61 -5.38 17.19
N GLU A 57 16.73 -5.10 18.14
CA GLU A 57 15.40 -4.52 17.93
C GLU A 57 15.39 -3.13 18.55
N GLU A 58 15.20 -2.11 17.72
CA GLU A 58 15.06 -0.73 18.19
C GLU A 58 13.65 -0.23 17.88
N THR A 59 12.91 0.18 18.90
CA THR A 59 11.56 0.74 18.76
C THR A 59 11.54 2.21 19.13
N THR A 60 10.98 3.04 18.27
CA THR A 60 10.67 4.45 18.54
C THR A 60 9.17 4.65 18.58
N ALA A 61 8.72 5.72 19.24
CA ALA A 61 7.33 6.12 19.31
C ALA A 61 7.22 7.63 19.13
N ALA A 62 6.30 8.08 18.28
CA ALA A 62 6.01 9.48 18.04
C ALA A 62 4.52 9.67 17.69
N PRO A 63 3.94 10.86 17.90
CA PRO A 63 2.62 11.17 17.35
C PRO A 63 2.61 10.93 15.84
N LEU A 64 1.54 10.32 15.32
CA LEU A 64 1.38 10.15 13.88
C LEU A 64 1.39 11.51 13.19
N ASP A 65 2.32 11.71 12.27
CA ASP A 65 2.31 12.90 11.42
C ASP A 65 1.02 12.88 10.58
N PRO A 66 0.18 13.92 10.64
CA PRO A 66 -1.05 14.00 9.86
C PRO A 66 -0.85 13.82 8.35
N ASN A 67 0.35 14.07 7.81
CA ASN A 67 0.68 13.85 6.40
C ASN A 67 0.80 12.36 6.02
N TYR A 68 0.96 11.46 7.00
CA TYR A 68 0.94 10.00 6.83
C TYR A 68 -0.35 9.36 7.37
N ALA A 69 -1.34 10.15 7.77
CA ALA A 69 -2.67 9.63 8.07
C ALA A 69 -3.32 9.13 6.77
N LEU A 70 -3.92 7.95 6.85
CA LEU A 70 -4.66 7.34 5.74
C LEU A 70 -6.15 7.61 5.94
N ALA A 71 -6.88 7.80 4.84
CA ALA A 71 -8.34 7.85 4.88
C ALA A 71 -8.91 6.45 5.16
N PRO A 72 -10.15 6.33 5.67
CA PRO A 72 -10.81 5.04 5.80
C PRO A 72 -10.78 4.27 4.48
N PHE A 73 -10.43 2.97 4.53
CA PHE A 73 -10.15 2.19 3.32
C PHE A 73 -11.30 2.21 2.30
N GLY A 74 -12.55 2.06 2.74
CA GLY A 74 -13.71 2.12 1.84
C GLY A 74 -13.86 3.47 1.15
N GLU A 75 -13.59 4.57 1.86
CA GLU A 75 -13.59 5.92 1.28
C GLU A 75 -12.46 6.09 0.25
N ALA A 76 -11.24 5.69 0.61
CA ALA A 76 -10.07 5.74 -0.26
C ALA A 76 -10.28 4.91 -1.53
N SER A 77 -10.79 3.68 -1.38
CA SER A 77 -11.10 2.79 -2.48
C SER A 77 -12.16 3.38 -3.41
N ALA A 78 -13.25 3.93 -2.87
CA ALA A 78 -14.30 4.54 -3.69
C ALA A 78 -13.78 5.77 -4.46
N ALA A 79 -12.92 6.57 -3.84
CA ALA A 79 -12.29 7.73 -4.46
C ALA A 79 -11.37 7.32 -5.63
N VAL A 80 -10.51 6.31 -5.43
CA VAL A 80 -9.63 5.78 -6.48
C VAL A 80 -10.42 5.17 -7.62
N ILE A 81 -11.44 4.35 -7.34
CA ILE A 81 -12.32 3.78 -8.38
C ILE A 81 -12.97 4.92 -9.17
N SER A 82 -13.51 5.94 -8.49
CA SER A 82 -14.16 7.09 -9.12
C SER A 82 -13.21 7.87 -10.02
N ALA A 83 -11.97 8.08 -9.60
CA ALA A 83 -10.95 8.73 -10.43
C ALA A 83 -10.55 7.86 -11.63
N LEU A 84 -10.40 6.54 -11.46
CA LEU A 84 -10.06 5.62 -12.54
C LEU A 84 -11.14 5.54 -13.63
N VAL A 85 -12.43 5.63 -13.27
CA VAL A 85 -13.51 5.65 -14.27
C VAL A 85 -13.62 6.95 -15.05
N GLU A 86 -12.97 8.03 -14.60
CA GLU A 86 -12.82 9.26 -15.37
C GLU A 86 -11.69 9.16 -16.42
N GLU A 87 -10.80 8.17 -16.29
CA GLU A 87 -9.74 7.92 -17.27
C GLU A 87 -10.31 7.35 -18.57
N ALA A 88 -9.90 7.93 -19.70
CA ALA A 88 -10.51 7.68 -20.99
C ALA A 88 -10.36 6.23 -21.50
N ASP A 89 -9.35 5.51 -21.02
CA ASP A 89 -8.92 4.20 -21.54
C ASP A 89 -9.08 3.06 -20.52
N ILE A 90 -9.95 3.20 -19.52
CA ILE A 90 -10.28 2.08 -18.64
C ILE A 90 -11.01 0.97 -19.40
N VAL A 91 -10.50 -0.26 -19.27
CA VAL A 91 -11.02 -1.45 -19.94
C VAL A 91 -11.34 -2.51 -18.90
N GLU A 92 -12.54 -3.08 -18.99
CA GLU A 92 -12.90 -4.31 -18.29
C GLU A 92 -12.18 -5.49 -18.95
N VAL A 93 -11.33 -6.17 -18.19
CA VAL A 93 -10.53 -7.32 -18.66
C VAL A 93 -11.31 -8.62 -18.51
N GLY A 94 -12.07 -8.76 -17.42
CA GLY A 94 -12.93 -9.91 -17.17
C GLY A 94 -13.26 -10.11 -15.69
N ASP A 95 -13.98 -11.18 -15.40
CA ASP A 95 -14.30 -11.60 -14.03
C ASP A 95 -13.18 -12.48 -13.45
N ASP A 96 -12.91 -12.32 -12.15
CA ASP A 96 -11.94 -13.11 -11.37
C ASP A 96 -12.51 -13.42 -9.98
N THR A 97 -12.06 -14.52 -9.38
CA THR A 97 -12.38 -14.84 -7.97
C THR A 97 -11.12 -14.74 -7.12
N LEU A 98 -11.07 -13.75 -6.22
CA LEU A 98 -9.95 -13.51 -5.30
C LEU A 98 -10.32 -13.99 -3.90
N ARG A 99 -9.63 -15.04 -3.42
CA ARG A 99 -9.88 -15.64 -2.08
C ARG A 99 -11.35 -15.96 -1.79
N GLY A 100 -12.12 -16.31 -2.83
CA GLY A 100 -13.54 -16.64 -2.73
C GLY A 100 -14.50 -15.45 -2.86
N VAL A 101 -13.99 -14.24 -3.11
CA VAL A 101 -14.79 -13.07 -3.47
C VAL A 101 -14.79 -12.91 -4.99
N ASP A 102 -15.98 -12.74 -5.57
CA ASP A 102 -16.12 -12.43 -6.99
C ASP A 102 -15.77 -10.97 -7.25
N THR A 103 -14.91 -10.74 -8.23
CA THR A 103 -14.35 -9.43 -8.57
C THR A 103 -14.38 -9.22 -10.08
N VAL A 104 -14.44 -7.95 -10.49
CA VAL A 104 -14.23 -7.56 -11.88
C VAL A 104 -12.87 -6.89 -12.01
N HIS A 105 -12.06 -7.39 -12.93
CA HIS A 105 -10.74 -6.87 -13.26
C HIS A 105 -10.86 -5.73 -14.27
N TYR A 106 -10.40 -4.54 -13.89
CA TYR A 106 -10.23 -3.40 -14.77
C TYR A 106 -8.75 -3.08 -14.97
N ARG A 107 -8.41 -2.60 -16.16
CA ARG A 107 -7.08 -2.11 -16.51
C ARG A 107 -7.19 -0.73 -17.14
N THR A 108 -6.30 0.17 -16.75
CA THR A 108 -6.09 1.44 -17.44
C THR A 108 -4.61 1.74 -17.56
N THR A 109 -4.25 2.54 -18.57
CA THR A 109 -2.93 3.16 -18.67
C THR A 109 -3.10 4.65 -18.45
N VAL A 110 -2.53 5.16 -17.36
CA VAL A 110 -2.57 6.58 -17.03
C VAL A 110 -1.35 7.25 -17.65
N ALA A 111 -1.58 8.02 -18.71
CA ALA A 111 -0.55 8.83 -19.34
C ALA A 111 -0.25 10.07 -18.47
N ASP A 112 1.02 10.23 -18.08
CA ASP A 112 1.46 11.24 -17.09
C ASP A 112 0.54 11.31 -15.84
N PRO A 113 0.71 10.39 -14.87
CA PRO A 113 -0.12 10.31 -13.66
C PRO A 113 -0.28 11.62 -12.89
N ARG A 114 0.64 12.57 -13.01
CA ARG A 114 0.56 13.89 -12.34
C ARG A 114 -0.53 14.81 -12.91
N GLN A 115 -1.04 14.50 -14.10
CA GLN A 115 -2.13 15.23 -14.75
C GLN A 115 -3.46 14.46 -14.76
N SER A 116 -3.47 13.27 -14.16
CA SER A 116 -4.64 12.39 -14.09
C SER A 116 -5.65 12.84 -13.02
N ALA A 117 -6.86 12.28 -13.05
CA ALA A 117 -7.83 12.49 -11.98
C ALA A 117 -7.31 12.01 -10.62
N LEU A 118 -6.48 10.96 -10.61
CA LEU A 118 -5.86 10.42 -9.41
C LEU A 118 -4.94 11.45 -8.72
N ALA A 119 -4.21 12.27 -9.48
CA ALA A 119 -3.36 13.32 -8.89
C ALA A 119 -4.15 14.43 -8.19
N GLY A 120 -5.46 14.53 -8.45
CA GLY A 120 -6.35 15.44 -7.75
C GLY A 120 -6.81 14.93 -6.37
N LEU A 121 -6.60 13.65 -6.07
CA LEU A 121 -7.02 13.06 -4.81
C LEU A 121 -6.07 13.45 -3.66
N PRO A 122 -6.60 13.66 -2.44
CA PRO A 122 -5.79 13.82 -1.24
C PRO A 122 -4.82 12.64 -1.04
N ARG A 123 -3.61 12.94 -0.56
CA ARG A 123 -2.58 11.95 -0.20
C ARG A 123 -3.13 10.79 0.65
N ALA A 124 -3.98 11.10 1.62
CA ALA A 124 -4.59 10.12 2.52
C ALA A 124 -5.45 9.07 1.80
N GLN A 125 -6.03 9.39 0.63
CA GLN A 125 -6.85 8.47 -0.17
C GLN A 125 -5.99 7.64 -1.15
N LEU A 126 -4.80 8.11 -1.50
CA LEU A 126 -3.87 7.44 -2.42
C LEU A 126 -2.92 6.47 -1.71
N GLY A 127 -2.62 6.74 -0.43
CA GLY A 127 -1.54 6.06 0.31
C GLY A 127 -1.69 4.55 0.47
N TRP A 128 -2.92 4.01 0.51
CA TRP A 128 -3.15 2.55 0.55
C TRP A 128 -2.66 1.82 -0.72
N PHE A 129 -2.58 2.53 -1.84
CA PHE A 129 -2.49 1.95 -3.18
C PHE A 129 -1.18 2.28 -3.90
N ASP A 130 -0.22 2.89 -3.20
CA ASP A 130 1.06 3.37 -3.75
C ASP A 130 0.89 4.30 -4.98
N LEU A 131 -0.15 5.12 -4.96
CA LEU A 131 -0.47 6.08 -6.03
C LEU A 131 0.02 7.49 -5.72
N LEU A 132 1.07 7.62 -4.91
CA LEU A 132 1.66 8.90 -4.53
C LEU A 132 2.61 9.39 -5.63
N PHE A 133 2.06 10.08 -6.64
CA PHE A 133 2.81 10.52 -7.83
C PHE A 133 3.81 11.69 -7.62
N GLU A 134 4.20 11.95 -6.37
CA GLU A 134 5.05 13.07 -5.97
C GLU A 134 6.51 12.87 -6.41
N ASP A 135 6.97 11.62 -6.52
CA ASP A 135 8.33 11.31 -6.94
C ASP A 135 8.52 11.35 -8.46
N ASP A 136 9.74 11.67 -8.91
CA ASP A 136 10.13 11.69 -10.33
C ASP A 136 10.09 10.31 -11.01
N TYR A 137 9.77 9.27 -10.23
CA TYR A 137 9.47 7.92 -10.70
C TYR A 137 8.28 7.90 -11.67
N TYR A 138 7.23 8.70 -11.44
CA TYR A 138 5.98 8.66 -12.21
C TYR A 138 5.89 9.66 -13.37
N ARG A 139 7.02 10.08 -13.96
CA ARG A 139 7.02 10.96 -15.17
C ARG A 139 6.72 10.22 -16.48
N GLN A 140 6.23 8.99 -16.41
CA GLN A 140 5.91 8.14 -17.55
C GLN A 140 4.59 7.45 -17.28
N ASP A 141 4.06 6.84 -18.34
CA ASP A 141 2.81 6.10 -18.30
C ASP A 141 2.88 4.98 -17.26
N VAL A 142 1.78 4.82 -16.54
CA VAL A 142 1.62 3.80 -15.50
C VAL A 142 0.42 2.94 -15.87
N GLN A 143 0.62 1.63 -15.92
CA GLN A 143 -0.47 0.69 -16.01
C GLN A 143 -0.99 0.42 -14.59
N ILE A 144 -2.30 0.60 -14.42
CA ILE A 144 -3.01 0.28 -13.18
C ILE A 144 -4.01 -0.83 -13.50
N ASP A 145 -3.88 -1.92 -12.78
CA ASP A 145 -4.85 -3.01 -12.76
C ASP A 145 -5.56 -2.99 -11.39
N VAL A 146 -6.89 -3.01 -11.37
CA VAL A 146 -7.70 -3.09 -10.14
C VAL A 146 -8.71 -4.22 -10.24
N TRP A 147 -8.88 -4.96 -9.15
CA TRP A 147 -9.93 -5.97 -9.00
C TRP A 147 -10.94 -5.45 -8.00
N VAL A 148 -12.15 -5.20 -8.48
CA VAL A 148 -13.21 -4.54 -7.70
C VAL A 148 -14.30 -5.56 -7.39
N GLY A 149 -14.64 -5.68 -6.11
CA GLY A 149 -15.72 -6.52 -5.57
C GLY A 149 -16.36 -5.80 -4.39
N ASP A 150 -17.66 -6.00 -4.16
CA ASP A 150 -18.40 -5.35 -3.06
C ASP A 150 -18.23 -3.81 -2.97
N ASN A 151 -17.96 -3.17 -4.11
CA ASN A 151 -17.65 -1.74 -4.28
C ASN A 151 -16.33 -1.27 -3.68
N VAL A 152 -15.39 -2.18 -3.39
CA VAL A 152 -14.03 -1.87 -2.95
C VAL A 152 -12.98 -2.57 -3.80
N ILE A 153 -11.75 -2.08 -3.75
CA ILE A 153 -10.58 -2.68 -4.38
C ILE A 153 -10.12 -3.85 -3.52
N HIS A 154 -10.16 -5.06 -4.06
CA HIS A 154 -9.61 -6.27 -3.43
C HIS A 154 -8.17 -6.56 -3.85
N ARG A 155 -7.75 -6.07 -5.01
CA ARG A 155 -6.35 -6.09 -5.45
C ARG A 155 -6.07 -4.87 -6.30
N ILE A 156 -4.88 -4.31 -6.14
CA ILE A 156 -4.33 -3.35 -7.10
C ILE A 156 -2.94 -3.80 -7.52
N ARG A 157 -2.61 -3.57 -8.79
CA ARG A 157 -1.26 -3.67 -9.31
C ARG A 157 -0.93 -2.41 -10.08
N VAL A 158 0.20 -1.80 -9.74
CA VAL A 158 0.71 -0.56 -10.35
C VAL A 158 2.07 -0.87 -10.95
N ALA A 159 2.19 -0.72 -12.26
CA ALA A 159 3.41 -1.02 -13.00
C ALA A 159 3.78 0.16 -13.92
N SER A 160 5.02 0.63 -13.83
CA SER A 160 5.57 1.58 -14.79
C SER A 160 6.33 0.84 -15.89
N GLU A 161 6.28 1.35 -17.12
CA GLU A 161 7.03 0.79 -18.25
C GLU A 161 8.55 1.06 -18.18
N ARG A 162 9.03 1.78 -17.16
CA ARG A 162 10.47 2.03 -16.99
C ARG A 162 11.25 0.73 -16.80
N PRO A 163 12.43 0.59 -17.43
CA PRO A 163 13.34 -0.50 -17.12
C PRO A 163 13.69 -0.52 -15.63
N ARG A 164 13.45 -1.65 -14.95
CA ARG A 164 13.63 -1.84 -13.50
C ARG A 164 12.72 -0.99 -12.60
N ALA A 165 11.59 -0.50 -13.10
CA ALA A 165 10.57 0.03 -12.20
C ALA A 165 10.09 -1.06 -11.23
N GLN A 166 9.90 -0.67 -9.98
CA GLN A 166 9.22 -1.52 -9.01
C GLN A 166 7.77 -1.70 -9.46
N VAL A 167 7.27 -2.93 -9.34
CA VAL A 167 5.86 -3.24 -9.48
C VAL A 167 5.30 -3.26 -8.07
N PHE A 168 4.31 -2.42 -7.81
CA PHE A 168 3.51 -2.52 -6.60
C PHE A 168 2.34 -3.45 -6.87
N GLU A 169 2.12 -4.42 -6.00
CA GLU A 169 0.93 -5.28 -6.01
C GLU A 169 0.50 -5.49 -4.56
N ALA A 170 -0.80 -5.30 -4.28
CA ALA A 170 -1.35 -5.47 -2.95
C ALA A 170 -2.73 -6.14 -3.01
N ASP A 171 -2.94 -7.07 -2.09
CA ASP A 171 -4.21 -7.74 -1.84
C ASP A 171 -4.87 -7.18 -0.57
N PHE A 172 -6.15 -6.85 -0.66
CA PHE A 172 -6.97 -6.37 0.45
C PHE A 172 -8.11 -7.35 0.73
N PHE A 173 -8.20 -7.81 1.97
CA PHE A 173 -9.14 -8.84 2.40
C PHE A 173 -9.45 -8.69 3.89
N ASP A 174 -10.33 -9.55 4.41
CA ASP A 174 -10.80 -9.55 5.80
C ASP A 174 -11.47 -8.21 6.20
N PHE A 175 -12.18 -7.59 5.24
CA PHE A 175 -13.02 -6.42 5.52
C PHE A 175 -14.03 -6.73 6.64
N ASP A 176 -14.21 -5.78 7.54
CA ASP A 176 -15.06 -5.88 8.74
C ASP A 176 -14.68 -7.01 9.74
N ALA A 177 -13.50 -7.62 9.60
CA ALA A 177 -13.01 -8.56 10.61
C ALA A 177 -12.79 -7.86 11.95
N ASP A 178 -13.16 -8.54 13.05
CA ASP A 178 -12.92 -8.06 14.40
C ASP A 178 -11.45 -8.23 14.78
N ILE A 179 -10.65 -7.20 14.47
CA ILE A 179 -9.22 -7.17 14.71
C ILE A 179 -8.90 -6.11 15.74
N THR A 180 -8.14 -6.51 16.76
CA THR A 180 -7.54 -5.60 17.73
C THR A 180 -6.06 -5.42 17.43
N ILE A 181 -5.63 -4.17 17.22
CA ILE A 181 -4.23 -3.81 17.06
C ILE A 181 -3.76 -3.19 18.37
N THR A 182 -2.64 -3.70 18.90
CA THR A 182 -2.13 -3.27 20.21
C THR A 182 -0.75 -2.63 20.06
N PRO A 183 -0.45 -1.55 20.82
CA PRO A 183 0.90 -1.01 20.91
C PRO A 183 1.95 -2.06 21.27
N PRO A 184 3.21 -1.91 20.82
CA PRO A 184 4.29 -2.79 21.23
C PRO A 184 4.59 -2.67 22.74
N THR A 185 4.93 -3.78 23.38
CA THR A 185 5.26 -3.81 24.82
C THR A 185 6.70 -3.38 25.07
N GLY A 186 6.97 -2.49 26.04
CA GLY A 186 8.34 -2.12 26.42
C GLY A 186 8.48 -0.67 26.91
N PRO A 187 9.71 -0.19 27.21
CA PRO A 187 9.95 1.16 27.71
C PRO A 187 9.56 2.28 26.72
N PHE A 188 9.38 1.95 25.44
CA PHE A 188 8.95 2.85 24.37
C PHE A 188 7.42 2.89 24.19
N ALA A 189 6.65 2.14 24.99
CA ALA A 189 5.19 2.22 25.04
C ALA A 189 4.67 3.50 25.72
N ARG A 190 5.56 4.43 26.09
CA ARG A 190 5.21 5.71 26.70
C ARG A 190 5.40 6.82 25.67
N PRO A 191 4.41 7.71 25.47
CA PRO A 191 4.63 8.94 24.73
C PRO A 191 5.82 9.68 25.35
N ILE A 192 6.67 10.27 24.52
CA ILE A 192 7.66 11.24 24.98
C ILE A 192 6.85 12.40 25.57
N GLU A 193 6.84 12.53 26.90
CA GLU A 193 6.24 13.67 27.59
C GLU A 193 7.10 14.91 27.29
N ASP A 194 6.46 15.99 26.79
CA ASP A 194 7.07 17.31 26.58
C ASP A 194 7.69 17.92 27.85
#